data_AF-A0A946QMY1-F1
#
_entry.id   AF-A0A946QMY1-F1
#
_cell.length_a   1.000
_cell.length_b   1.000
_cell.length_c   1.000
_cell.angle_alpha   90.00
_cell.angle_beta   90.00
_cell.angle_gamma   90.00
#
_symmetry.space_group_name_H-M   'P 1'
#
loop_
_entity.id
_entity.type
_entity.pdbx_description
1 polymer ?
#
loop_
_entity_poly.entity_id
_entity_poly.type
_entity_poly.pdbx_seq_one_letter_code
_entity_poly.pdbx_strand_id
1 'polypeptide(L)'
;MKRILQHMAITMYITATMSGMMFTLCRVHMPGVPYILSHWSYGMLAPFQSYLTYNEDLVALGRHSGGLWEAIEMDKYRTHGKGEESIKMYLPMYRSLPEEVLKEKYEEYAEKLRTLEMNHGNTWEEIALEMHTWPRSPGGYEFLRVPVFTTVTKL
;
A
#
# COMPACT_ATOMS: atom_id res chain seq x y z
N MET A 1 15.65 36.42 26.60
CA MET A 1 15.97 34.97 26.44
C MET A 1 14.74 34.07 26.39
N LYS A 2 13.86 34.03 27.40
CA LYS A 2 12.70 33.10 27.45
C LYS A 2 11.81 33.13 26.19
N ARG A 3 11.46 34.33 25.70
CA ARG A 3 10.69 34.50 24.45
C ARG A 3 11.44 33.97 23.22
N ILE A 4 12.74 34.23 23.12
CA ILE A 4 13.57 33.79 21.98
C ILE A 4 13.64 32.26 21.96
N LEU A 5 13.89 31.62 23.11
CA LEU A 5 13.89 30.16 23.23
C LEU A 5 12.54 29.54 22.88
N GLN A 6 11.44 30.16 23.33
CA GLN A 6 10.08 29.72 22.98
C GLN A 6 9.83 29.81 21.47
N HIS A 7 10.22 30.91 20.83
CA HIS A 7 10.05 31.06 19.38
C HIS A 7 10.90 30.05 18.62
N MET A 8 12.14 29.82 19.03
CA MET A 8 12.99 28.78 18.44
C MET A 8 12.37 27.38 18.57
N ALA A 9 11.83 27.03 19.75
CA ALA A 9 11.17 25.74 19.96
C ALA A 9 9.92 25.58 19.08
N ILE A 10 9.09 26.62 18.99
CA ILE A 10 7.89 26.62 18.15
C ILE A 10 8.27 26.50 16.67
N THR A 11 9.26 27.25 16.21
CA THR A 11 9.73 27.19 14.82
C THR A 11 10.29 25.79 14.50
N MET A 12 11.12 25.21 15.38
CA MET A 12 11.62 23.84 15.19
C MET A 12 10.48 22.82 15.11
N TYR A 13 9.47 22.94 15.97
CA TYR A 13 8.29 22.08 15.94
C TYR A 13 7.49 22.19 14.64
N ILE A 14 7.24 23.42 14.17
CA ILE A 14 6.50 23.67 12.93
C ILE A 14 7.29 23.13 11.73
N THR A 15 8.59 23.41 11.65
CA THR A 15 9.45 22.92 10.56
C THR A 15 9.52 21.41 10.53
N ALA A 16 9.68 20.75 11.70
CA ALA A 16 9.66 19.30 11.80
C ALA A 16 8.33 18.71 11.29
N THR A 17 7.21 19.27 11.76
CA THR A 17 5.86 18.82 11.40
C THR A 17 5.58 19.01 9.91
N MET A 18 5.89 20.18 9.35
CA MET A 18 5.74 20.45 7.92
C MET A 18 6.64 19.54 7.07
N SER A 19 7.85 19.23 7.53
CA SER A 19 8.77 18.33 6.82
C SER A 19 8.22 16.90 6.78
N GLY A 20 7.68 16.41 7.91
CA GLY A 20 7.00 15.13 7.98
C GLY A 20 5.80 15.10 7.05
N MET A 21 4.96 16.14 7.07
CA MET A 21 3.77 16.24 6.22
C MET A 21 4.10 16.23 4.72
N MET A 22 5.08 17.03 4.29
CA MET A 22 5.54 17.06 2.89
C MET A 22 6.13 15.72 2.45
N PHE A 23 6.88 15.06 3.33
CA PHE A 23 7.40 13.73 3.04
C PHE A 23 6.28 12.68 2.98
N THR A 24 5.27 12.77 3.86
CA THR A 24 4.11 11.86 3.86
C THR A 24 3.27 12.00 2.59
N LEU A 25 2.96 13.23 2.17
CA LEU A 25 2.06 13.48 1.04
C LEU A 25 2.75 13.38 -0.32
N CYS A 26 3.97 13.92 -0.43
CA CYS A 26 4.63 14.12 -1.72
C CYS A 26 5.95 13.36 -1.86
N ARG A 27 6.42 12.65 -0.82
CA ARG A 27 7.77 12.02 -0.78
C ARG A 27 8.92 13.00 -1.04
N VAL A 28 8.70 14.29 -0.79
CA VAL A 28 9.69 15.35 -0.98
C VAL A 28 10.47 15.54 0.33
N HIS A 29 11.80 15.48 0.25
CA HIS A 29 12.69 15.82 1.35
C HIS A 29 12.93 17.34 1.35
N MET A 30 12.65 18.01 2.47
CA MET A 30 12.97 19.43 2.58
C MET A 30 14.49 19.62 2.70
N PRO A 31 15.10 20.46 1.84
CA PRO A 31 16.52 20.75 1.93
C PRO A 31 16.85 21.41 3.29
N GLY A 32 17.87 20.90 3.96
CA GLY A 32 18.29 21.37 5.29
C GLY A 32 17.64 20.67 6.48
N VAL A 33 16.66 19.78 6.27
CA VAL A 33 16.10 18.93 7.33
C VAL A 33 16.81 17.58 7.32
N PRO A 34 17.35 17.10 8.47
CA PRO A 34 17.96 15.78 8.55
C PRO A 34 16.96 14.68 8.19
N TYR A 35 17.40 13.70 7.39
CA TYR A 35 16.58 12.56 6.97
C TYR A 35 15.87 11.86 8.14
N ILE A 36 16.58 11.67 9.25
CA ILE A 36 16.07 11.05 10.49
C ILE A 36 14.83 11.79 11.00
N LEU A 37 14.83 13.13 10.92
CA LEU A 37 13.76 13.97 11.46
C LEU A 37 12.51 13.91 10.57
N SER A 38 12.69 13.98 9.24
CA SER A 38 11.60 13.80 8.29
C SER A 38 10.98 12.40 8.37
N HIS A 39 11.81 11.37 8.56
CA HIS A 39 11.35 9.99 8.70
C HIS A 39 10.63 9.73 10.03
N TRP A 40 11.09 10.34 11.13
CA TRP A 40 10.42 10.24 12.44
C TRP A 40 9.07 10.96 12.42
N SER A 41 9.00 12.18 11.89
CA SER A 41 7.74 12.93 11.75
C SER A 41 6.77 12.25 10.78
N TYR A 42 7.27 11.60 9.73
CA TYR A 42 6.49 10.72 8.86
C TYR A 42 5.86 9.56 9.62
N GLY A 43 6.63 8.88 10.48
CA GLY A 43 6.12 7.79 11.31
C GLY A 43 4.99 8.20 12.26
N MET A 44 4.98 9.46 12.73
CA MET A 44 3.89 10.00 13.55
C MET A 44 2.67 10.47 12.74
N LEU A 45 2.87 10.91 11.49
CA LEU A 45 1.83 11.48 10.63
C LEU A 45 1.18 10.46 9.67
N ALA A 46 1.72 9.24 9.58
CA ALA A 46 1.15 8.14 8.81
C ALA A 46 0.59 7.02 9.71
N PRO A 47 -0.43 7.29 10.56
CA PRO A 47 -0.99 6.31 11.49
C PRO A 47 -1.62 5.09 10.80
N PHE A 48 -1.89 5.18 9.50
CA PHE A 48 -2.41 4.07 8.70
C PHE A 48 -1.33 3.05 8.29
N GLN A 49 -0.04 3.40 8.34
CA GLN A 49 1.06 2.46 8.02
C GLN A 49 1.61 1.70 9.23
N SER A 50 1.34 2.20 10.44
CA SER A 50 2.10 1.89 11.65
C SER A 50 1.63 0.68 12.46
N TYR A 51 0.58 -0.04 12.05
CA TYR A 51 0.10 -1.19 12.85
C TYR A 51 0.50 -2.57 12.32
N LEU A 52 1.07 -2.65 11.12
CA LEU A 52 1.47 -3.92 10.55
C LEU A 52 2.97 -4.12 10.73
N THR A 53 3.36 -5.29 11.23
CA THR A 53 4.77 -5.71 11.35
C THR A 53 5.31 -6.34 10.05
N TYR A 54 4.45 -6.41 9.03
CA TYR A 54 4.71 -7.00 7.72
C TYR A 54 4.28 -6.04 6.58
N ASN A 55 4.71 -6.37 5.37
CA ASN A 55 4.22 -5.82 4.11
C ASN A 55 3.18 -6.79 3.53
N GLU A 56 2.26 -6.28 2.74
CA GLU A 56 1.20 -7.08 2.11
C GLU A 56 0.74 -6.46 0.79
N ASP A 57 0.43 -7.27 -0.21
CA ASP A 57 -0.01 -6.80 -1.53
C ASP A 57 -1.09 -7.72 -2.08
N LEU A 58 -2.11 -7.12 -2.72
CA LEU A 58 -3.19 -7.86 -3.35
C LEU A 58 -2.81 -8.17 -4.79
N VAL A 59 -2.59 -9.45 -5.08
CA VAL A 59 -2.20 -9.94 -6.39
C VAL A 59 -3.41 -10.55 -7.09
N ALA A 60 -3.69 -10.11 -8.30
CA ALA A 60 -4.67 -10.74 -9.17
C ALA A 60 -3.97 -11.68 -10.14
N LEU A 61 -4.45 -12.93 -10.20
CA LEU A 61 -3.97 -13.94 -11.13
C LEU A 61 -5.08 -14.26 -12.13
N GLY A 62 -4.74 -14.32 -13.42
CA GLY A 62 -5.64 -14.75 -14.48
C GLY A 62 -5.18 -16.08 -15.06
N ARG A 63 -6.12 -16.98 -15.35
CA ARG A 63 -5.85 -18.22 -16.09
C ARG A 63 -6.32 -18.11 -17.53
N HIS A 64 -5.40 -18.29 -18.47
CA HIS A 64 -5.73 -18.44 -19.90
C HIS A 64 -6.16 -19.88 -20.22
N SER A 65 -6.70 -20.10 -21.42
CA SER A 65 -7.16 -21.42 -21.90
C SER A 65 -6.08 -22.50 -21.99
N GLY A 66 -4.79 -22.12 -21.88
CA GLY A 66 -3.67 -23.05 -21.73
C GLY A 66 -3.44 -23.55 -20.30
N GLY A 67 -4.23 -23.11 -19.32
CA GLY A 67 -4.15 -23.54 -17.92
C GLY A 67 -3.06 -22.85 -17.08
N LEU A 68 -2.27 -21.95 -17.67
CA LEU A 68 -1.22 -21.22 -16.98
C LEU A 68 -1.80 -19.99 -16.26
N TRP A 69 -1.38 -19.80 -15.01
CA TRP A 69 -1.74 -18.65 -14.18
C TRP A 69 -0.69 -17.55 -14.34
N GLU A 70 -1.14 -16.36 -14.73
CA GLU A 70 -0.29 -15.19 -14.91
C GLU A 70 -0.79 -14.05 -14.03
N ALA A 71 0.15 -13.24 -13.52
CA ALA A 71 -0.21 -12.05 -12.78
C ALA A 71 -0.85 -11.02 -13.71
N ILE A 72 -2.05 -10.57 -13.37
CA ILE A 72 -2.71 -9.48 -14.07
C ILE A 72 -2.01 -8.18 -13.68
N GLU A 73 -1.57 -7.41 -14.67
CA GLU A 73 -0.98 -6.09 -14.44
C GLU A 73 -2.05 -5.14 -13.90
N MET A 74 -2.07 -4.94 -12.58
CA MET A 74 -3.07 -4.09 -11.92
C MET A 74 -2.80 -2.61 -12.11
N ASP A 75 -1.59 -2.21 -12.49
CA ASP A 75 -1.17 -0.81 -12.62
C ASP A 75 -2.02 0.00 -13.59
N LYS A 76 -2.46 -0.61 -14.70
CA LYS A 76 -3.36 0.02 -15.67
C LYS A 76 -4.76 0.35 -15.12
N TYR A 77 -5.18 -0.29 -14.03
CA TYR A 77 -6.47 -0.03 -13.39
C TYR A 77 -6.35 0.91 -12.17
N ARG A 78 -5.12 1.29 -11.80
CA ARG A 78 -4.86 2.18 -10.68
C ARG A 78 -5.08 3.63 -11.13
N THR A 79 -6.16 4.23 -10.61
CA THR A 79 -6.56 5.61 -10.94
C THR A 79 -5.96 6.67 -10.02
N HIS A 80 -5.20 6.28 -8.99
CA HIS A 80 -4.75 7.17 -7.90
C HIS A 80 -3.29 6.89 -7.50
N GLY A 81 -2.65 7.84 -6.79
CA GLY A 81 -1.27 7.70 -6.33
C GLY A 81 -1.09 6.60 -5.28
N LYS A 82 0.16 6.11 -5.13
CA LYS A 82 0.56 4.95 -4.30
C LYS A 82 -0.01 4.92 -2.87
N GLY A 83 -0.28 6.07 -2.25
CA GLY A 83 -0.83 6.15 -0.89
C GLY A 83 -2.33 5.82 -0.80
N GLU A 84 -3.11 6.20 -1.81
CA GLU A 84 -4.54 5.91 -1.87
C GLU A 84 -4.79 4.46 -2.32
N GLU A 85 -3.87 3.94 -3.11
CA GLU A 85 -3.81 2.57 -3.58
C GLU A 85 -3.70 1.56 -2.42
N SER A 86 -2.83 1.82 -1.44
CA SER A 86 -2.78 1.02 -0.20
C SER A 86 -4.10 1.04 0.57
N ILE A 87 -4.84 2.15 0.55
CA ILE A 87 -6.15 2.25 1.22
C ILE A 87 -7.23 1.47 0.43
N LYS A 88 -7.12 1.37 -0.90
CA LYS A 88 -8.08 0.63 -1.73
C LYS A 88 -7.80 -0.87 -1.77
N MET A 89 -6.53 -1.29 -1.81
CA MET A 89 -6.16 -2.72 -1.77
C MET A 89 -6.57 -3.39 -0.47
N TYR A 90 -6.34 -2.73 0.67
CA TYR A 90 -6.61 -3.38 1.96
C TYR A 90 -8.07 -3.42 2.34
N LEU A 91 -8.94 -2.75 1.56
CA LEU A 91 -10.33 -2.56 1.90
C LEU A 91 -10.47 -2.36 3.43
N PRO A 92 -9.82 -1.38 4.08
CA PRO A 92 -9.69 -1.36 5.54
C PRO A 92 -11.04 -1.41 6.27
N MET A 93 -12.09 -0.89 5.61
CA MET A 93 -13.48 -0.97 6.04
C MET A 93 -14.03 -2.40 6.09
N TYR A 94 -13.46 -3.32 5.31
CA TYR A 94 -13.86 -4.72 5.14
C TYR A 94 -13.04 -5.68 6.00
N ARG A 95 -11.89 -5.27 6.56
CA ARG A 95 -11.10 -6.11 7.50
C ARG A 95 -11.84 -6.48 8.78
N SER A 96 -12.80 -5.66 9.18
CA SER A 96 -13.66 -5.92 10.34
C SER A 96 -14.93 -6.70 10.00
N LEU A 97 -15.14 -7.07 8.73
CA LEU A 97 -16.31 -7.83 8.32
C LEU A 97 -16.08 -9.33 8.57
N PRO A 98 -17.17 -10.11 8.72
CA PRO A 98 -17.09 -11.56 8.74
C PRO A 98 -16.39 -12.11 7.50
N GLU A 99 -15.68 -13.23 7.65
CA GLU A 99 -14.87 -13.86 6.60
C GLU A 99 -15.69 -14.15 5.34
N GLU A 100 -16.94 -14.56 5.51
CA GLU A 100 -17.86 -14.88 4.42
C GLU A 100 -18.22 -13.63 3.59
N VAL A 101 -18.42 -12.49 4.25
CA VAL A 101 -18.73 -11.21 3.58
C VAL A 101 -17.50 -10.67 2.88
N LEU A 102 -16.32 -10.84 3.48
CA LEU A 102 -15.06 -10.44 2.87
C LEU A 102 -14.79 -11.24 1.59
N LYS A 103 -15.04 -12.54 1.63
CA LYS A 103 -14.93 -13.43 0.46
C LYS A 103 -15.85 -12.99 -0.68
N GLU A 104 -17.14 -12.75 -0.40
CA GLU A 104 -18.10 -12.26 -1.40
C GLU A 104 -17.62 -10.96 -2.06
N LYS A 105 -16.99 -10.06 -1.29
CA LYS A 105 -16.46 -8.80 -1.83
C LYS A 105 -15.23 -8.98 -2.71
N TYR A 106 -14.38 -9.96 -2.41
CA TYR A 106 -13.29 -10.31 -3.31
C TYR A 106 -13.80 -11.01 -4.58
N GLU A 107 -14.81 -11.87 -4.49
CA GLU A 107 -15.46 -12.47 -5.66
C GLU A 107 -16.09 -11.40 -6.57
N GLU A 108 -16.80 -10.41 -6.01
CA GLU A 108 -17.31 -9.26 -6.76
C GLU A 108 -16.20 -8.45 -7.44
N TYR A 109 -15.04 -8.31 -6.77
CA TYR A 109 -13.90 -7.60 -7.32
C TYR A 109 -13.24 -8.37 -8.47
N ALA A 110 -13.11 -9.69 -8.35
CA ALA A 110 -12.59 -10.56 -9.40
C ALA A 110 -13.48 -10.50 -10.66
N GLU A 111 -14.79 -10.50 -10.51
CA GLU A 111 -15.72 -10.42 -11.65
C GLU A 111 -15.69 -9.05 -12.35
N LYS A 112 -15.55 -7.96 -11.57
CA LYS A 112 -15.31 -6.63 -12.12
C LYS A 112 -14.00 -6.58 -12.90
N LEU A 113 -12.93 -7.17 -12.36
CA LEU A 113 -11.64 -7.24 -13.03
C LEU A 113 -11.75 -8.04 -14.33
N ARG A 114 -12.49 -9.15 -14.33
CA ARG A 114 -12.77 -9.94 -15.54
C ARG A 114 -13.44 -9.11 -16.63
N THR A 115 -14.45 -8.34 -16.26
CA THR A 115 -15.17 -7.46 -17.20
C THR A 115 -14.24 -6.39 -17.77
N LEU A 116 -13.38 -5.81 -16.93
CA LEU A 116 -12.38 -4.82 -17.37
C LEU A 116 -11.35 -5.45 -18.31
N GLU A 117 -10.79 -6.60 -17.96
CA GLU A 117 -9.83 -7.32 -18.82
C GLU A 117 -10.45 -7.65 -20.18
N MET A 118 -11.69 -8.13 -20.21
CA MET A 118 -12.43 -8.42 -21.45
C MET A 118 -12.60 -7.17 -22.31
N ASN A 119 -12.93 -6.02 -21.71
CA ASN A 119 -13.02 -4.74 -22.42
C ASN A 119 -11.67 -4.27 -22.98
N HIS A 120 -10.56 -4.69 -22.38
CA HIS A 120 -9.20 -4.43 -22.85
C HIS A 120 -8.69 -5.51 -23.84
N GLY A 121 -9.52 -6.48 -24.21
CA GLY A 121 -9.18 -7.54 -25.17
C GLY A 121 -8.50 -8.78 -24.56
N ASN A 122 -8.33 -8.82 -23.25
CA ASN A 122 -7.76 -9.97 -22.55
C ASN A 122 -8.87 -10.89 -22.07
N THR A 123 -8.83 -12.16 -22.50
CA THR A 123 -9.83 -13.16 -22.09
C THR A 123 -9.22 -14.12 -21.07
N TRP A 124 -9.77 -14.08 -19.86
CA TRP A 124 -9.43 -14.97 -18.75
C TRP A 124 -10.57 -15.96 -18.52
N GLU A 125 -10.23 -17.24 -18.37
CA GLU A 125 -11.20 -18.27 -18.00
C GLU A 125 -11.58 -18.15 -16.53
N GLU A 126 -10.57 -17.90 -15.70
CA GLU A 126 -10.67 -17.79 -14.25
C GLU A 126 -9.78 -16.64 -13.79
N ILE A 127 -10.25 -15.91 -12.77
CA ILE A 127 -9.48 -14.88 -12.08
C ILE A 127 -9.51 -15.23 -10.59
N ALA A 128 -8.33 -15.28 -9.98
CA ALA A 128 -8.15 -15.51 -8.56
C ALA A 128 -7.47 -14.29 -7.93
N LEU A 129 -7.83 -14.00 -6.69
CA LEU A 129 -7.20 -12.95 -5.89
C LEU A 129 -6.42 -13.60 -4.76
N GLU A 130 -5.20 -13.12 -4.54
CA GLU A 130 -4.32 -13.62 -3.51
C GLU A 130 -3.76 -12.46 -2.69
N MET A 131 -3.76 -12.60 -1.37
CA MET A 131 -3.02 -11.71 -0.49
C MET A 131 -1.62 -12.26 -0.28
N HIS A 132 -0.62 -11.52 -0.73
CA HIS A 132 0.79 -11.86 -0.55
C HIS A 132 1.31 -11.06 0.63
N THR A 133 1.92 -11.71 1.62
CA THR A 133 2.47 -11.04 2.82
C THR A 133 3.94 -11.38 2.99
N TRP A 134 4.77 -10.42 3.39
CA TRP A 134 6.21 -10.63 3.59
C TRP A 134 6.81 -9.68 4.66
N PRO A 135 7.98 -9.99 5.24
CA PRO A 135 8.59 -9.16 6.27
C PRO A 135 9.03 -7.78 5.75
N ARG A 136 9.01 -6.79 6.64
CA ARG A 136 9.57 -5.46 6.36
C ARG A 136 11.09 -5.51 6.35
N SER A 137 11.72 -4.69 5.50
CA SER A 137 13.17 -4.55 5.42
C SER A 137 13.60 -3.08 5.38
N PRO A 138 14.71 -2.72 6.04
CA PRO A 138 15.36 -1.42 5.85
C PRO A 138 15.77 -1.15 4.40
N GLY A 139 15.96 -2.20 3.58
CA GLY A 139 16.31 -2.11 2.16
C GLY A 139 15.16 -1.69 1.24
N GLY A 140 13.93 -1.56 1.77
CA GLY A 140 12.76 -1.11 1.01
C GLY A 140 11.60 -2.11 1.02
N TYR A 141 10.48 -1.69 0.43
CA TYR A 141 9.21 -2.44 0.43
C TYR A 141 9.34 -3.80 -0.27
N GLU A 142 9.89 -3.81 -1.48
CA GLU A 142 10.04 -5.02 -2.32
C GLU A 142 11.25 -5.89 -1.94
N PHE A 143 12.13 -5.42 -1.05
CA PHE A 143 13.44 -6.05 -0.83
C PHE A 143 13.36 -7.51 -0.35
N LEU A 144 12.36 -7.84 0.45
CA LEU A 144 12.10 -9.21 0.92
C LEU A 144 10.91 -9.87 0.22
N ARG A 145 10.40 -9.30 -0.88
CA ARG A 145 9.35 -9.92 -1.68
C ARG A 145 9.97 -11.00 -2.58
N VAL A 146 10.32 -12.11 -1.95
CA VAL A 146 10.87 -13.30 -2.60
C VAL A 146 10.08 -14.52 -2.14
N PRO A 147 9.94 -15.57 -2.98
CA PRO A 147 9.08 -16.72 -2.68
C PRO A 147 9.31 -17.37 -1.32
N VAL A 148 10.55 -17.35 -0.82
CA VAL A 148 10.93 -17.94 0.48
C VAL A 148 10.35 -17.15 1.66
N PHE A 149 10.11 -15.86 1.51
CA PHE A 149 9.59 -14.98 2.56
C PHE A 149 8.16 -14.51 2.31
N THR A 150 7.58 -14.85 1.16
CA THR A 150 6.22 -14.49 0.81
C THR A 150 5.25 -15.59 1.21
N THR A 151 4.31 -15.26 2.09
CA THR A 151 3.16 -16.12 2.41
C THR A 151 1.98 -15.71 1.55
N VAL A 152 1.34 -16.68 0.91
CA VAL A 152 0.21 -16.48 0.00
C VAL A 152 -1.07 -16.99 0.66
N THR A 153 -2.05 -16.11 0.77
CA THR A 153 -3.40 -16.43 1.22
C THR A 153 -4.36 -16.28 0.05
N LYS A 154 -5.07 -17.35 -0.31
CA LYS A 154 -6.14 -17.29 -1.32
C LYS A 154 -7.37 -16.65 -0.70
N LEU A 155 -7.97 -15.72 -1.43
CA LEU A 155 -9.13 -14.93 -0.99
C LEU A 155 -10.42 -15.42 -1.64
#